data_AF-A0A2X1Q6H3-F1
#
_entry.id   AF-A0A2X1Q6H3-F1
#
_cell.length_a   1.000
_cell.length_b   1.000
_cell.length_c   1.000
_cell.angle_alpha   90.00
_cell.angle_beta   90.00
_cell.angle_gamma   90.00
#
_symmetry.space_group_name_H-M   'P 1'
#
loop_
_entity.id
_entity.type
_entity.pdbx_description
1 polymer ?
#
loop_
_entity_poly.entity_id
_entity_poly.type
_entity_poly.pdbx_seq_one_letter_code
_entity_poly.pdbx_strand_id
1 'polypeptide(L)'
;MSEQHAQGADAVVDLNNELKTRREKLANLREQGIAFPNDFRRDHTSDQLHAEFDGKENEELEALNIEVAVAGRMMTRRIMGKASFVTLQDVGGRIQLYVARDDLPEGVYNEQFKKWDLGDILGAKGKLFKTKTGELSIHCTELRLLTKALRPLPDKFHGLQDQEARYRQRYLDLISNDESRNTFKVRSQILSGIRQFMVNRGFMEVETPMMQVIPGGAAARPFITHHNALDLDMYLRIAPELYLKRLVVGGFERVFEINRNFRNEGISVRHNPEFTMMELYMAYADYKDLIELTESLFRTLAQEILGKTEVTYGDVTLDFGKPFEKLTMREAIKKYRPETDMADLDNFDSAKAIAESIGIHVEKSWGLGPYRYEIFEEVAEAHLIQPTFITDIRQKFLRWRVVTTLTRKSQTALSSSLVVVKSVTALAS
;
A
#
# COMPACT_ATOMS: atom_id res chain seq x y z
N MET A 1 30.05 -23.23 -0.87
CA MET A 1 29.18 -24.05 0.00
C MET A 1 29.67 -24.05 1.45
N SER A 2 30.97 -24.25 1.75
CA SER A 2 31.51 -24.21 3.13
C SER A 2 31.57 -22.80 3.76
N GLU A 3 31.99 -21.78 3.02
CA GLU A 3 32.12 -20.40 3.55
C GLU A 3 30.77 -19.71 3.81
N GLN A 4 29.77 -19.93 2.96
CA GLN A 4 28.41 -19.42 3.17
C GLN A 4 27.70 -20.09 4.37
N HIS A 5 27.99 -21.37 4.64
CA HIS A 5 27.48 -22.05 5.83
C HIS A 5 28.16 -21.57 7.12
N ALA A 6 29.46 -21.24 7.07
CA ALA A 6 30.18 -20.66 8.22
C ALA A 6 29.68 -19.25 8.56
N GLN A 7 29.50 -18.37 7.55
CA GLN A 7 28.95 -17.03 7.75
C GLN A 7 27.52 -17.04 8.31
N GLY A 8 26.68 -17.99 7.86
CA GLY A 8 25.33 -18.16 8.39
C GLY A 8 25.32 -18.59 9.86
N ALA A 9 26.19 -19.51 10.26
CA ALA A 9 26.29 -19.99 11.63
C ALA A 9 26.77 -18.89 12.61
N ASP A 10 27.78 -18.12 12.20
CA ASP A 10 28.31 -17.01 13.02
C ASP A 10 27.27 -15.89 13.21
N ALA A 11 26.50 -15.56 12.17
CA ALA A 11 25.41 -14.58 12.26
C ALA A 11 24.28 -15.04 13.21
N VAL A 12 23.96 -16.34 13.24
CA VAL A 12 22.97 -16.90 14.18
C VAL A 12 23.47 -16.86 15.62
N VAL A 13 24.75 -17.16 15.86
CA VAL A 13 25.35 -17.09 17.20
C VAL A 13 25.40 -15.65 17.70
N ASP A 14 25.75 -14.68 16.85
CA ASP A 14 25.77 -13.26 17.21
C ASP A 14 24.37 -12.72 17.53
N LEU A 15 23.36 -13.09 16.73
CA LEU A 15 21.97 -12.75 17.02
C LEU A 15 21.51 -13.31 18.37
N ASN A 16 21.81 -14.57 18.67
CA ASN A 16 21.44 -15.19 19.95
C ASN A 16 22.12 -14.50 21.14
N ASN A 17 23.38 -14.11 20.99
CA ASN A 17 24.10 -13.35 22.01
C ASN A 17 23.46 -11.97 22.22
N GLU A 18 23.14 -11.24 21.14
CA GLU A 18 22.51 -9.94 21.23
C GLU A 18 21.11 -10.01 21.88
N LEU A 19 20.31 -11.02 21.56
CA LEU A 19 19.02 -11.27 22.21
C LEU A 19 19.19 -11.54 23.71
N LYS A 20 20.19 -12.33 24.11
CA LYS A 20 20.47 -12.64 25.51
C LYS A 20 20.88 -11.38 26.28
N THR A 21 21.84 -10.61 25.76
CA THR A 21 22.29 -9.35 26.37
C THR A 21 21.15 -8.34 26.51
N ARG A 22 20.28 -8.20 25.50
CA ARG A 22 19.12 -7.29 25.57
C ARG A 22 18.09 -7.73 26.62
N ARG A 23 17.90 -9.04 26.82
CA ARG A 23 17.04 -9.59 27.89
C ARG A 23 17.61 -9.32 29.27
N GLU A 24 18.91 -9.51 29.48
CA GLU A 24 19.59 -9.19 30.74
C GLU A 24 19.48 -7.69 31.07
N LYS A 25 19.69 -6.81 30.09
CA LYS A 25 19.47 -5.36 30.26
C LYS A 25 18.03 -5.04 30.64
N LEU A 26 17.04 -5.71 30.05
CA LEU A 26 15.63 -5.52 30.43
C LEU A 26 15.34 -6.02 31.85
N ALA A 27 15.94 -7.14 32.27
CA ALA A 27 15.80 -7.63 33.65
C ALA A 27 16.29 -6.58 34.66
N ASN A 28 17.47 -6.01 34.43
CA ASN A 28 18.01 -4.94 35.27
C ASN A 28 17.11 -3.69 35.29
N LEU A 29 16.51 -3.31 34.15
CA LEU A 29 15.56 -2.19 34.11
C LEU A 29 14.30 -2.45 34.95
N ARG A 30 13.84 -3.70 35.05
CA ARG A 30 12.69 -4.08 35.90
C ARG A 30 13.03 -4.03 37.38
N GLU A 31 14.27 -4.34 37.75
CA GLU A 31 14.75 -4.22 39.14
C GLU A 31 14.86 -2.75 39.58
N GLN A 32 15.18 -1.86 38.64
CA GLN A 32 15.31 -0.42 38.88
C GLN A 32 13.97 0.33 38.91
N GLY A 33 12.88 -0.29 38.45
CA GLY A 33 11.54 0.29 38.48
C GLY A 33 10.69 -0.05 37.24
N ILE A 34 9.97 0.94 36.73
CA ILE A 34 9.05 0.77 35.59
C ILE A 34 9.86 0.71 34.29
N ALA A 35 10.08 -0.50 33.77
CA ALA A 35 10.86 -0.72 32.54
C ALA A 35 10.18 -0.21 31.25
N PHE A 36 8.87 0.03 31.26
CA PHE A 36 8.09 0.52 30.12
C PHE A 36 7.28 1.77 30.51
N PRO A 37 7.94 2.92 30.65
CA PRO A 37 7.28 4.18 30.99
C PRO A 37 6.34 4.67 29.88
N ASN A 38 5.31 5.44 30.25
CA ASN A 38 4.36 6.08 29.34
C ASN A 38 4.06 7.54 29.75
N ASP A 39 5.05 8.22 30.33
CA ASP A 39 4.96 9.59 30.85
C ASP A 39 5.60 10.63 29.92
N PHE A 40 6.56 10.24 29.07
CA PHE A 40 7.22 11.18 28.16
C PHE A 40 6.23 11.76 27.13
N ARG A 41 6.36 13.05 26.83
CA ARG A 41 5.59 13.77 25.82
C ARG A 41 6.56 14.51 24.91
N ARG A 42 6.40 14.29 23.60
CA ARG A 42 7.06 15.09 22.57
C ARG A 42 6.14 16.23 22.14
N ASP A 43 6.70 17.29 21.61
CA ASP A 43 5.98 18.42 21.02
C ASP A 43 6.25 18.60 19.52
N HIS A 44 7.34 18.01 19.00
CA HIS A 44 7.70 18.07 17.58
C HIS A 44 8.00 16.69 16.97
N THR A 45 7.88 16.62 15.65
CA THR A 45 8.43 15.55 14.80
C THR A 45 9.55 16.09 13.92
N SER A 46 10.44 15.18 13.48
CA SER A 46 11.62 15.54 12.70
C SER A 46 11.30 16.32 11.41
N ASP A 47 10.24 15.96 10.70
CA ASP A 47 9.78 16.66 9.48
C ASP A 47 9.33 18.10 9.77
N GLN A 48 8.66 18.34 10.90
CA GLN A 48 8.29 19.69 11.34
C GLN A 48 9.54 20.53 11.64
N LEU A 49 10.50 19.95 12.37
CA LEU A 49 11.75 20.62 12.71
C LEU A 49 12.56 20.97 11.45
N HIS A 50 12.69 20.03 10.52
CA HIS A 50 13.39 20.28 9.26
C HIS A 50 12.69 21.34 8.42
N ALA A 51 11.36 21.25 8.26
CA ALA A 51 10.60 22.22 7.47
C ALA A 51 10.72 23.66 8.00
N GLU A 52 10.77 23.85 9.31
CA GLU A 52 10.81 25.18 9.93
C GLU A 52 12.25 25.71 10.11
N PHE A 53 13.23 24.85 10.42
CA PHE A 53 14.55 25.26 10.91
C PHE A 53 15.72 24.92 9.98
N ASP A 54 15.55 24.09 8.93
CA ASP A 54 16.67 23.79 8.01
C ASP A 54 17.17 25.03 7.26
N GLY A 55 16.30 26.01 7.01
CA GLY A 55 16.65 27.27 6.36
C GLY A 55 17.35 28.31 7.25
N LYS A 56 17.54 28.04 8.55
CA LYS A 56 18.17 28.97 9.50
C LYS A 56 19.64 28.67 9.73
N GLU A 57 20.45 29.70 9.95
CA GLU A 57 21.86 29.55 10.33
C GLU A 57 22.03 29.27 11.82
N ASN A 58 23.21 28.76 12.22
CA ASN A 58 23.44 28.35 13.60
C ASN A 58 23.34 29.53 14.58
N GLU A 59 23.88 30.70 14.21
CA GLU A 59 23.82 31.91 15.03
C GLU A 59 22.37 32.36 15.28
N GLU A 60 21.48 32.17 14.31
CA GLU A 60 20.05 32.44 14.48
C GLU A 60 19.40 31.45 15.44
N LEU A 61 19.71 30.15 15.33
CA LEU A 61 19.17 29.12 16.22
C LEU A 61 19.64 29.31 17.67
N GLU A 62 20.91 29.65 17.87
CA GLU A 62 21.47 29.96 19.19
C GLU A 62 20.80 31.19 19.81
N ALA A 63 20.55 32.24 19.03
CA ALA A 63 19.87 33.44 19.49
C ALA A 63 18.38 33.19 19.82
N LEU A 64 17.69 32.38 19.02
CA LEU A 64 16.30 31.99 19.26
C LEU A 64 16.16 31.06 20.46
N ASN A 65 17.19 30.27 20.76
CA ASN A 65 17.29 29.42 21.95
C ASN A 65 16.06 28.50 22.14
N ILE A 66 15.60 27.91 21.04
CA ILE A 66 14.38 27.10 20.99
C ILE A 66 14.65 25.72 21.59
N GLU A 67 13.90 25.38 22.63
CA GLU A 67 13.89 24.05 23.24
C GLU A 67 12.74 23.23 22.68
N VAL A 68 13.01 21.96 22.34
CA VAL A 68 12.04 21.02 21.78
C VAL A 68 12.15 19.66 22.47
N ALA A 69 11.05 18.91 22.43
CA ALA A 69 10.97 17.53 22.89
C ALA A 69 10.62 16.59 21.71
N VAL A 70 11.47 15.61 21.46
CA VAL A 70 11.29 14.61 20.40
C VAL A 70 11.31 13.19 20.97
N ALA A 71 10.67 12.25 20.26
CA ALA A 71 10.73 10.83 20.59
C ALA A 71 10.71 9.97 19.34
N GLY A 72 11.51 8.91 19.34
CA GLY A 72 11.70 8.05 18.19
C GLY A 72 12.63 6.87 18.47
N ARG A 73 12.97 6.13 17.42
CA ARG A 73 13.86 4.97 17.46
C ARG A 73 15.31 5.39 17.26
N MET A 74 16.21 4.94 18.12
CA MET A 74 17.65 5.13 17.92
C MET A 74 18.14 4.26 16.75
N MET A 75 18.48 4.90 15.63
CA MET A 75 18.93 4.21 14.42
C MET A 75 20.44 4.02 14.39
N THR A 76 21.17 5.08 14.73
CA THR A 76 22.64 5.08 14.76
C THR A 76 23.11 5.71 16.07
N ARG A 77 24.32 5.36 16.49
CA ARG A 77 24.97 5.97 17.65
C ARG A 77 26.49 5.96 17.46
N ARG A 78 27.10 7.13 17.52
CA ARG A 78 28.55 7.33 17.50
C ARG A 78 29.02 7.88 18.83
N ILE A 79 29.73 7.05 19.61
CA ILE A 79 30.26 7.43 20.92
C ILE A 79 31.67 8.02 20.77
N MET A 80 31.88 9.22 21.29
CA MET A 80 33.13 9.99 21.21
C MET A 80 33.60 10.39 22.62
N GLY A 81 33.81 9.38 23.48
CA GLY A 81 34.22 9.60 24.87
C GLY A 81 33.11 10.23 25.72
N LYS A 82 33.18 11.55 25.91
CA LYS A 82 32.23 12.36 26.72
C LYS A 82 31.04 12.90 25.94
N ALA A 83 31.07 12.84 24.61
CA ALA A 83 29.95 13.24 23.75
C ALA A 83 29.59 12.10 22.79
N SER A 84 28.37 12.12 22.28
CA SER A 84 27.88 11.16 21.29
C SER A 84 26.92 11.84 20.32
N PHE A 85 26.88 11.33 19.09
CA PHE A 85 25.86 11.67 18.11
C PHE A 85 24.92 10.48 17.93
N VAL A 86 23.62 10.75 17.88
CA VAL A 86 22.58 9.75 17.67
C VAL A 86 21.66 10.21 16.56
N THR A 87 21.34 9.33 15.62
CA THR A 87 20.23 9.56 14.70
C THR A 87 18.97 8.95 15.29
N LEU A 88 17.97 9.79 15.58
CA LEU A 88 16.67 9.40 16.09
C LEU A 88 15.65 9.40 14.94
N GLN A 89 14.91 8.33 14.75
CA GLN A 89 13.91 8.20 13.68
C GLN A 89 12.49 8.16 14.24
N ASP A 90 11.64 9.06 13.79
CA ASP A 90 10.22 9.13 14.16
C ASP A 90 9.30 8.89 12.95
N VAL A 91 8.06 9.40 13.00
CA VAL A 91 7.07 9.26 11.91
C VAL A 91 7.37 10.18 10.72
N GLY A 92 8.01 11.32 10.98
CA GLY A 92 8.36 12.34 10.01
C GLY A 92 9.60 11.99 9.21
N GLY A 93 10.56 11.31 9.84
CA GLY A 93 11.88 11.07 9.27
C GLY A 93 12.91 10.84 10.36
N ARG A 94 14.06 11.52 10.24
CA ARG A 94 15.20 11.39 11.15
C ARG A 94 15.63 12.77 11.64
N ILE A 95 16.09 12.85 12.89
CA ILE A 95 16.70 14.04 13.47
C ILE A 95 17.96 13.65 14.23
N GLN A 96 18.98 14.50 14.23
CA GLN A 96 20.21 14.27 14.96
C GLN A 96 20.10 14.75 16.42
N LEU A 97 20.64 13.96 17.34
CA LEU A 97 20.80 14.32 18.74
C LEU A 97 22.29 14.43 19.06
N TYR A 98 22.66 15.51 19.73
CA TYR A 98 23.94 15.68 20.37
C TYR A 98 23.79 15.41 21.87
N VAL A 99 24.47 14.35 22.32
CA VAL A 99 24.35 13.81 23.68
C VAL A 99 25.69 13.97 24.39
N ALA A 100 25.81 14.96 25.26
CA ALA A 100 27.01 15.22 26.03
C ALA A 100 26.83 14.81 27.50
N ARG A 101 27.86 14.21 28.09
CA ARG A 101 27.87 13.75 29.48
C ARG A 101 27.59 14.88 30.46
N ASP A 102 28.21 16.03 30.22
CA ASP A 102 28.25 17.15 31.16
C ASP A 102 26.99 18.02 31.06
N ASP A 103 26.16 17.83 30.02
CA ASP A 103 24.92 18.57 29.79
C ASP A 103 23.65 17.76 30.14
N LEU A 104 23.82 16.50 30.52
CA LEU A 104 22.75 15.63 31.01
C LEU A 104 22.82 15.50 32.54
N PRO A 105 21.72 15.07 33.20
CA PRO A 105 21.75 14.75 34.62
C PRO A 105 22.83 13.71 34.95
N GLU A 106 23.40 13.83 36.16
CA GLU A 106 24.50 12.97 36.61
C GLU A 106 24.15 11.48 36.46
N GLY A 107 25.12 10.67 36.00
CA GLY A 107 24.93 9.24 35.78
C GLY A 107 24.20 8.86 34.49
N VAL A 108 23.30 9.69 33.94
CA VAL A 108 22.47 9.33 32.77
C VAL A 108 23.33 8.89 31.58
N TYR A 109 24.37 9.64 31.23
CA TYR A 109 25.19 9.34 30.07
C TYR A 109 25.98 8.02 30.20
N ASN A 110 26.67 7.83 31.32
CA ASN A 110 27.57 6.68 31.50
C ASN A 110 26.85 5.42 31.98
N GLU A 111 25.88 5.57 32.88
CA GLU A 111 25.22 4.44 33.53
C GLU A 111 23.99 3.94 32.75
N GLN A 112 23.38 4.80 31.94
CA GLN A 112 22.19 4.47 31.15
C GLN A 112 22.46 4.53 29.64
N PHE A 113 22.67 5.73 29.08
CA PHE A 113 22.73 5.95 27.62
C PHE A 113 23.75 5.08 26.91
N LYS A 114 24.98 4.96 27.43
CA LYS A 114 26.01 4.06 26.86
C LYS A 114 25.61 2.59 26.85
N LYS A 115 24.72 2.17 27.75
CA LYS A 115 24.23 0.78 27.85
C LYS A 115 23.01 0.51 26.98
N TRP A 116 22.34 1.53 26.45
CA TRP A 116 21.24 1.35 25.50
C TRP A 116 21.74 0.79 24.16
N ASP A 117 20.81 0.32 23.33
CA ASP A 117 21.12 -0.41 22.10
C ASP A 117 20.37 0.18 20.91
N LEU A 118 20.93 0.04 19.71
CA LEU A 118 20.24 0.43 18.48
C LEU A 118 18.88 -0.27 18.40
N GLY A 119 17.87 0.44 17.94
CA GLY A 119 16.47 0.01 17.93
C GLY A 119 15.68 0.40 19.17
N ASP A 120 16.32 0.79 20.28
CA ASP A 120 15.61 1.31 21.47
C ASP A 120 14.79 2.57 21.11
N ILE A 121 13.64 2.74 21.75
CA ILE A 121 12.83 3.96 21.63
C ILE A 121 13.24 4.93 22.72
N LEU A 122 13.62 6.14 22.34
CA LEU A 122 14.13 7.18 23.23
C LEU A 122 13.21 8.42 23.19
N GLY A 123 13.22 9.17 24.28
CA GLY A 123 12.71 10.54 24.35
C GLY A 123 13.86 11.48 24.68
N ALA A 124 13.96 12.59 23.94
CA ALA A 124 15.00 13.59 24.11
C ALA A 124 14.38 14.98 24.21
N LYS A 125 14.92 15.83 25.09
CA LYS A 125 14.63 17.26 25.09
C LYS A 125 15.92 18.05 25.06
N GLY A 126 15.89 19.19 24.39
CA GLY A 126 17.08 19.99 24.23
C GLY A 126 16.89 21.15 23.28
N LYS A 127 17.97 21.92 23.12
CA LYS A 127 17.97 23.11 22.27
C LYS A 127 18.37 22.78 20.85
N LEU A 128 17.72 23.44 19.88
CA LEU A 128 18.10 23.32 18.48
C LEU A 128 19.40 24.06 18.19
N PHE A 129 20.26 23.45 17.39
CA PHE A 129 21.47 24.04 16.85
C PHE A 129 21.85 23.35 15.55
N LYS A 130 22.84 23.87 14.82
CA LYS A 130 23.44 23.20 13.67
C LYS A 130 24.86 22.78 13.98
N THR A 131 25.21 21.58 13.55
CA THR A 131 26.59 21.10 13.63
C THR A 131 27.50 21.80 12.62
N LYS A 132 28.81 21.60 12.73
CA LYS A 132 29.79 22.11 11.76
C LYS A 132 29.55 21.60 10.33
N THR A 133 28.83 20.49 10.16
CA THR A 133 28.45 19.95 8.84
C THR A 133 27.12 20.53 8.33
N GLY A 134 26.52 21.48 9.04
CA GLY A 134 25.25 22.12 8.68
C GLY A 134 24.00 21.31 9.02
N GLU A 135 24.16 20.12 9.63
CA GLU A 135 23.04 19.24 9.99
C GLU A 135 22.33 19.78 11.24
N LEU A 136 21.00 19.89 11.17
CA LEU A 136 20.13 20.29 12.27
C LEU A 136 20.14 19.23 13.38
N SER A 137 20.43 19.67 14.61
CA SER A 137 20.65 18.81 15.76
C SER A 137 19.99 19.35 17.03
N ILE A 138 19.67 18.44 17.95
CA ILE A 138 19.15 18.77 19.28
C ILE A 138 20.25 18.53 20.31
N HIS A 139 20.69 19.58 20.99
CA HIS A 139 21.60 19.50 22.13
C HIS A 139 20.83 19.07 23.37
N CYS A 140 20.92 17.78 23.71
CA CYS A 140 20.07 17.18 24.73
C CYS A 140 20.44 17.64 26.15
N THR A 141 19.44 18.17 26.86
CA THR A 141 19.46 18.43 28.31
C THR A 141 18.71 17.34 29.08
N GLU A 142 17.81 16.62 28.41
CA GLU A 142 17.09 15.46 28.94
C GLU A 142 17.12 14.32 27.92
N LEU A 143 17.43 13.09 28.37
CA LEU A 143 17.39 11.91 27.52
C LEU A 143 16.92 10.69 28.33
N ARG A 144 15.93 9.97 27.80
CA ARG A 144 15.33 8.80 28.47
C ARG A 144 15.12 7.63 27.51
N LEU A 145 15.23 6.41 28.05
CA LEU A 145 14.76 5.19 27.40
C LEU A 145 13.25 5.03 27.66
N LEU A 146 12.47 4.91 26.58
CA LEU A 146 11.01 4.72 26.64
C LEU A 146 10.61 3.26 26.40
N THR A 147 11.30 2.58 25.48
CA THR A 147 11.03 1.17 25.20
C THR A 147 12.32 0.46 24.83
N LYS A 148 12.62 -0.61 25.58
CA LYS A 148 13.75 -1.48 25.28
C LYS A 148 13.45 -2.37 24.07
N ALA A 149 14.26 -2.29 23.04
CA ALA A 149 14.21 -3.21 21.91
C ALA A 149 14.89 -4.53 22.28
N LEU A 150 14.11 -5.60 22.39
CA LEU A 150 14.60 -6.94 22.67
C LEU A 150 15.20 -7.66 21.45
N ARG A 151 14.98 -7.12 20.25
CA ARG A 151 15.55 -7.60 19.00
C ARG A 151 16.37 -6.48 18.35
N PRO A 152 17.50 -6.79 17.72
CA PRO A 152 18.24 -5.81 16.92
C PRO A 152 17.41 -5.30 15.73
N LEU A 153 17.88 -4.19 15.17
CA LEU A 153 17.45 -3.74 13.85
C LEU A 153 17.81 -4.81 12.80
N PRO A 154 17.04 -4.91 11.69
CA PRO A 154 17.45 -5.73 10.54
C PRO A 154 18.80 -5.20 10.00
N ASP A 155 19.53 -6.06 9.29
CA ASP A 155 20.94 -5.91 8.90
C ASP A 155 21.44 -4.44 8.79
N LYS A 156 22.50 -4.14 9.55
CA LYS A 156 23.07 -2.80 9.73
C LYS A 156 23.59 -2.19 8.43
N PHE A 157 23.93 -3.00 7.43
CA PHE A 157 24.59 -2.52 6.20
C PHE A 157 23.67 -2.54 4.98
N HIS A 158 22.83 -3.56 4.86
CA HIS A 158 22.02 -3.77 3.65
C HIS A 158 20.51 -3.58 3.88
N GLY A 159 20.07 -3.40 5.13
CA GLY A 159 18.64 -3.35 5.44
C GLY A 159 17.94 -4.69 5.16
N LEU A 160 16.61 -4.66 5.10
CA LEU A 160 15.82 -5.86 4.79
C LEU A 160 15.60 -5.96 3.27
N GLN A 161 16.48 -6.70 2.58
CA GLN A 161 16.44 -6.89 1.12
C GLN A 161 15.49 -8.01 0.69
N ASP A 162 15.36 -9.08 1.49
CA ASP A 162 14.50 -10.21 1.16
C ASP A 162 13.04 -9.79 1.07
N GLN A 163 12.47 -9.92 -0.13
CA GLN A 163 11.13 -9.44 -0.46
C GLN A 163 10.06 -10.19 0.36
N GLU A 164 10.24 -11.49 0.59
CA GLU A 164 9.32 -12.28 1.40
C GLU A 164 9.35 -11.85 2.87
N ALA A 165 10.54 -11.65 3.45
CA ALA A 165 10.70 -11.12 4.80
C ALA A 165 10.09 -9.72 4.95
N ARG A 166 10.23 -8.84 3.95
CA ARG A 166 9.57 -7.51 3.94
C ARG A 166 8.04 -7.64 4.06
N TYR A 167 7.45 -8.62 3.38
CA TYR A 167 6.00 -8.83 3.43
C TYR A 167 5.54 -9.52 4.72
N ARG A 168 6.29 -10.52 5.22
CA ARG A 168 5.98 -11.22 6.48
C ARG A 168 6.20 -10.36 7.72
N GLN A 169 7.17 -9.46 7.68
CA GLN A 169 7.58 -8.60 8.79
C GLN A 169 7.58 -7.14 8.36
N ARG A 170 6.42 -6.65 7.91
CA ARG A 170 6.25 -5.27 7.42
C ARG A 170 6.78 -4.20 8.36
N TYR A 171 6.71 -4.41 9.68
CA TYR A 171 7.26 -3.48 10.65
C TYR A 171 8.78 -3.31 10.54
N LEU A 172 9.55 -4.35 10.16
CA LEU A 172 10.99 -4.22 9.90
C LEU A 172 11.26 -3.46 8.60
N ASP A 173 10.50 -3.79 7.55
CA ASP A 173 10.57 -3.06 6.28
C ASP A 173 10.31 -1.56 6.48
N LEU A 174 9.27 -1.19 7.23
CA LEU A 174 8.95 0.22 7.53
C LEU A 174 9.99 0.92 8.42
N ILE A 175 10.77 0.18 9.21
CA ILE A 175 11.86 0.76 10.02
C ILE A 175 13.06 1.10 9.13
N SER A 176 13.35 0.25 8.15
CA SER A 176 14.57 0.30 7.34
C SER A 176 14.41 1.05 6.02
N ASN A 177 13.26 0.94 5.36
CA ASN A 177 13.05 1.40 4.00
C ASN A 177 12.15 2.64 3.99
N ASP A 178 12.77 3.80 3.77
CA ASP A 178 12.07 5.09 3.64
C ASP A 178 11.07 5.11 2.48
N GLU A 179 11.43 4.46 1.37
CA GLU A 179 10.56 4.31 0.21
C GLU A 179 9.28 3.55 0.54
N SER A 180 9.36 2.41 1.25
CA SER A 180 8.18 1.67 1.73
C SER A 180 7.26 2.57 2.56
N ARG A 181 7.81 3.38 3.47
CA ARG A 181 7.02 4.34 4.26
C ARG A 181 6.33 5.37 3.37
N ASN A 182 7.06 5.95 2.42
CA ASN A 182 6.51 6.92 1.50
C ASN A 182 5.37 6.32 0.66
N THR A 183 5.52 5.08 0.19
CA THR A 183 4.47 4.36 -0.55
C THR A 183 3.17 4.25 0.27
N PHE A 184 3.23 3.95 1.57
CA PHE A 184 2.03 3.91 2.42
C PHE A 184 1.47 5.31 2.76
N LYS A 185 2.33 6.33 2.90
CA LYS A 185 1.91 7.74 3.06
C LYS A 185 1.12 8.19 1.81
N VAL A 186 1.68 7.97 0.63
CA VAL A 186 1.05 8.28 -0.67
C VAL A 186 -0.23 7.48 -0.86
N ARG A 187 -0.26 6.19 -0.51
CA ARG A 187 -1.51 5.40 -0.54
C ARG A 187 -2.61 6.02 0.32
N SER A 188 -2.29 6.53 1.50
CA SER A 188 -3.25 7.18 2.38
C SER A 188 -3.76 8.50 1.79
N GLN A 189 -2.86 9.29 1.18
CA GLN A 189 -3.21 10.50 0.43
C GLN A 189 -4.12 10.19 -0.76
N ILE A 190 -3.84 9.13 -1.53
CA ILE A 190 -4.67 8.68 -2.66
C ILE A 190 -6.09 8.37 -2.18
N LEU A 191 -6.24 7.57 -1.11
CA LEU A 191 -7.57 7.23 -0.58
C LEU A 191 -8.33 8.47 -0.07
N SER A 192 -7.63 9.40 0.57
CA SER A 192 -8.25 10.66 1.01
C SER A 192 -8.65 11.54 -0.18
N GLY A 193 -7.79 11.64 -1.19
CA GLY A 193 -8.06 12.40 -2.42
C GLY A 193 -9.23 11.82 -3.21
N ILE A 194 -9.33 10.49 -3.31
CA ILE A 194 -10.49 9.81 -3.92
C ILE A 194 -11.78 10.20 -3.18
N ARG A 195 -11.80 10.10 -1.85
CA ARG A 195 -12.99 10.47 -1.07
C ARG A 195 -13.37 11.93 -1.31
N GLN A 196 -12.42 12.84 -1.24
CA GLN A 196 -12.67 14.26 -1.48
C GLN A 196 -13.21 14.50 -2.90
N PHE A 197 -12.61 13.88 -3.91
CA PHE A 197 -13.04 13.97 -5.31
C PHE A 197 -14.50 13.53 -5.51
N MET A 198 -14.89 12.43 -4.85
CA MET A 198 -16.23 11.85 -4.94
C MET A 198 -17.26 12.70 -4.19
N VAL A 199 -16.96 13.11 -2.96
CA VAL A 199 -17.82 13.98 -2.15
C VAL A 199 -18.07 15.32 -2.84
N ASN A 200 -17.03 15.91 -3.45
CA ASN A 200 -17.17 17.14 -4.24
C ASN A 200 -18.11 17.00 -5.46
N ARG A 201 -18.41 15.77 -5.89
CA ARG A 201 -19.34 15.45 -6.98
C ARG A 201 -20.69 14.93 -6.48
N GLY A 202 -20.97 15.07 -5.18
CA GLY A 202 -22.24 14.70 -4.57
C GLY A 202 -22.45 13.21 -4.43
N PHE A 203 -21.39 12.41 -4.43
CA PHE A 203 -21.48 10.99 -4.07
C PHE A 203 -21.50 10.81 -2.55
N MET A 204 -22.33 9.88 -2.08
CA MET A 204 -22.39 9.46 -0.69
C MET A 204 -21.60 8.17 -0.46
N GLU A 205 -20.65 8.19 0.48
CA GLU A 205 -19.95 6.96 0.90
C GLU A 205 -20.92 6.09 1.71
N VAL A 206 -21.01 4.80 1.38
CA VAL A 206 -21.89 3.82 2.04
C VAL A 206 -21.09 2.57 2.40
N GLU A 207 -21.62 1.78 3.33
CA GLU A 207 -21.03 0.50 3.73
C GLU A 207 -22.04 -0.63 3.51
N THR A 208 -21.65 -1.64 2.72
CA THR A 208 -22.50 -2.80 2.44
C THR A 208 -21.93 -4.08 3.07
N PRO A 209 -22.76 -5.13 3.28
CA PRO A 209 -22.32 -6.34 3.99
C PRO A 209 -21.10 -7.03 3.36
N MET A 210 -20.11 -7.34 4.19
CA MET A 210 -18.94 -8.16 3.86
C MET A 210 -19.25 -9.66 3.84
N MET A 211 -20.21 -10.08 4.67
CA MET A 211 -20.72 -11.45 4.70
C MET A 211 -22.05 -11.50 3.97
N GLN A 212 -22.16 -12.37 2.97
CA GLN A 212 -23.29 -12.47 2.07
C GLN A 212 -23.79 -13.92 2.03
N VAL A 213 -25.11 -14.13 2.05
CA VAL A 213 -25.71 -15.47 1.89
C VAL A 213 -25.50 -16.00 0.47
N ILE A 214 -25.58 -15.10 -0.52
CA ILE A 214 -25.33 -15.41 -1.92
C ILE A 214 -24.27 -14.40 -2.41
N PRO A 215 -23.04 -14.84 -2.69
CA PRO A 215 -22.01 -13.96 -3.24
C PRO A 215 -22.35 -13.62 -4.69
N GLY A 216 -22.08 -12.38 -5.10
CA GLY A 216 -22.35 -11.93 -6.46
C GLY A 216 -21.64 -10.61 -6.78
N GLY A 217 -21.91 -10.06 -7.97
CA GLY A 217 -21.29 -8.81 -8.45
C GLY A 217 -19.91 -9.00 -9.10
N ALA A 218 -19.36 -10.22 -9.10
CA ALA A 218 -18.14 -10.55 -9.83
C ALA A 218 -18.13 -12.06 -10.15
N ALA A 219 -17.12 -12.49 -10.91
CA ALA A 219 -16.95 -13.88 -11.31
C ALA A 219 -15.67 -14.47 -10.70
N ALA A 220 -15.72 -14.84 -9.42
CA ALA A 220 -14.59 -15.33 -8.64
C ALA A 220 -15.02 -16.45 -7.67
N ARG A 221 -14.07 -17.30 -7.26
CA ARG A 221 -14.31 -18.30 -6.21
C ARG A 221 -14.39 -17.60 -4.85
N PRO A 222 -15.49 -17.72 -4.08
CA PRO A 222 -15.62 -17.05 -2.79
C PRO A 222 -14.91 -17.81 -1.66
N PHE A 223 -14.64 -17.11 -0.56
CA PHE A 223 -14.38 -17.75 0.74
C PHE A 223 -15.71 -18.07 1.42
N ILE A 224 -15.78 -19.26 2.02
CA ILE A 224 -16.96 -19.75 2.76
C ILE A 224 -16.64 -19.70 4.26
N THR A 225 -17.62 -19.29 5.05
CA THR A 225 -17.59 -19.28 6.51
C THR A 225 -18.95 -19.68 7.06
N HIS A 226 -19.07 -19.88 8.37
CA HIS A 226 -20.28 -20.39 9.00
C HIS A 226 -20.72 -19.48 10.16
N HIS A 227 -21.99 -19.09 10.16
CA HIS A 227 -22.58 -18.27 11.22
C HIS A 227 -23.22 -19.15 12.30
N ASN A 228 -22.47 -19.47 13.35
CA ASN A 228 -22.88 -20.41 14.40
C ASN A 228 -24.29 -20.16 14.98
N ALA A 229 -24.67 -18.91 15.24
CA ALA A 229 -25.96 -18.62 15.89
C ALA A 229 -27.18 -18.73 14.94
N LEU A 230 -26.95 -18.67 13.62
CA LEU A 230 -28.00 -18.79 12.60
C LEU A 230 -27.95 -20.15 11.89
N ASP A 231 -26.97 -20.99 12.26
CA ASP A 231 -26.68 -22.30 11.65
C ASP A 231 -26.71 -22.24 10.10
N LEU A 232 -25.95 -21.28 9.55
CA LEU A 232 -26.01 -20.85 8.16
C LEU A 232 -24.61 -20.63 7.59
N ASP A 233 -24.35 -21.19 6.41
CA ASP A 233 -23.17 -20.85 5.63
C ASP A 233 -23.28 -19.46 5.01
N MET A 234 -22.22 -18.68 5.13
CA MET A 234 -22.09 -17.36 4.54
C MET A 234 -20.79 -17.26 3.74
N TYR A 235 -20.72 -16.25 2.88
CA TYR A 235 -19.60 -16.04 1.99
C TYR A 235 -19.01 -14.66 2.23
N LEU A 236 -17.68 -14.56 2.25
CA LEU A 236 -17.05 -13.25 2.14
C LEU A 236 -17.29 -12.70 0.73
N ARG A 237 -17.67 -11.42 0.64
CA ARG A 237 -18.07 -10.82 -0.63
C ARG A 237 -16.93 -10.81 -1.64
N ILE A 238 -17.27 -11.10 -2.89
CA ILE A 238 -16.37 -10.96 -4.04
C ILE A 238 -16.50 -9.58 -4.71
N ALA A 239 -17.64 -8.90 -4.48
CA ALA A 239 -17.96 -7.52 -4.86
C ALA A 239 -19.19 -6.99 -4.07
N PRO A 240 -19.28 -5.67 -3.82
CA PRO A 240 -20.49 -5.03 -3.27
C PRO A 240 -21.59 -4.67 -4.30
N GLU A 241 -21.33 -4.78 -5.61
CA GLU A 241 -22.22 -4.35 -6.73
C GLU A 241 -23.73 -4.54 -6.48
N LEU A 242 -24.16 -5.75 -6.11
CA LEU A 242 -25.59 -6.06 -5.97
C LEU A 242 -26.26 -5.28 -4.85
N TYR A 243 -25.55 -4.96 -3.77
CA TYR A 243 -26.08 -4.14 -2.67
C TYR A 243 -26.10 -2.66 -3.05
N LEU A 244 -25.04 -2.18 -3.70
CA LEU A 244 -24.98 -0.79 -4.15
C LEU A 244 -26.09 -0.47 -5.16
N LYS A 245 -26.38 -1.37 -6.11
CA LYS A 245 -27.51 -1.20 -7.03
C LYS A 245 -28.87 -1.21 -6.33
N ARG A 246 -29.04 -1.95 -5.22
CA ARG A 246 -30.26 -1.89 -4.40
C ARG A 246 -30.43 -0.52 -3.74
N LEU A 247 -29.33 0.13 -3.35
CA LEU A 247 -29.38 1.50 -2.81
C LEU A 247 -29.80 2.51 -3.87
N VAL A 248 -29.34 2.35 -5.11
CA VAL A 248 -29.80 3.18 -6.24
C VAL A 248 -31.29 2.99 -6.48
N VAL A 249 -31.78 1.74 -6.47
CA VAL A 249 -33.23 1.46 -6.53
C VAL A 249 -33.98 2.11 -5.36
N GLY A 250 -33.37 2.17 -4.18
CA GLY A 250 -33.90 2.84 -3.00
C GLY A 250 -33.87 4.37 -3.03
N GLY A 251 -33.30 4.99 -4.07
CA GLY A 251 -33.25 6.44 -4.25
C GLY A 251 -31.91 7.11 -3.93
N PHE A 252 -30.88 6.36 -3.53
CA PHE A 252 -29.52 6.91 -3.44
C PHE A 252 -28.86 6.89 -4.81
N GLU A 253 -29.12 7.95 -5.59
CA GLU A 253 -28.72 8.07 -6.99
C GLU A 253 -27.21 8.19 -7.23
N ARG A 254 -26.43 8.57 -6.21
CA ARG A 254 -24.96 8.66 -6.26
C ARG A 254 -24.32 8.06 -5.02
N VAL A 255 -23.85 6.82 -5.12
CA VAL A 255 -23.20 6.11 -4.01
C VAL A 255 -21.82 5.61 -4.41
N PHE A 256 -20.92 5.51 -3.45
CA PHE A 256 -19.65 4.79 -3.62
C PHE A 256 -19.25 4.08 -2.34
N GLU A 257 -18.44 3.04 -2.48
CA GLU A 257 -17.87 2.29 -1.36
C GLU A 257 -16.39 1.99 -1.64
N ILE A 258 -15.52 2.21 -0.66
CA ILE A 258 -14.10 1.84 -0.70
C ILE A 258 -13.83 0.86 0.43
N ASN A 259 -13.82 -0.44 0.12
CA ASN A 259 -13.55 -1.45 1.15
C ASN A 259 -13.04 -2.77 0.53
N ARG A 260 -12.89 -3.82 1.33
CA ARG A 260 -12.30 -5.09 0.90
C ARG A 260 -13.23 -5.91 0.01
N ASN A 261 -12.63 -6.61 -0.95
CA ASN A 261 -13.20 -7.77 -1.63
C ASN A 261 -12.30 -8.97 -1.36
N PHE A 262 -12.90 -10.16 -1.29
CA PHE A 262 -12.21 -11.40 -0.98
C PHE A 262 -12.40 -12.39 -2.13
N ARG A 263 -11.30 -12.84 -2.75
CA ARG A 263 -11.34 -13.83 -3.85
C ARG A 263 -10.40 -14.96 -3.51
N ASN A 264 -10.94 -16.18 -3.45
CA ASN A 264 -10.22 -17.40 -3.11
C ASN A 264 -9.49 -17.93 -4.35
N GLU A 265 -8.50 -17.14 -4.78
CA GLU A 265 -7.67 -17.33 -5.96
C GLU A 265 -6.20 -17.47 -5.54
N GLY A 266 -5.33 -17.84 -6.49
CA GLY A 266 -3.89 -17.96 -6.22
C GLY A 266 -3.26 -16.63 -5.86
N ILE A 267 -2.22 -16.68 -5.01
CA ILE A 267 -1.42 -15.50 -4.66
C ILE A 267 -0.39 -15.27 -5.77
N SER A 268 -0.29 -14.03 -6.26
CA SER A 268 0.78 -13.63 -7.18
C SER A 268 1.21 -12.20 -6.93
N VAL A 269 2.24 -11.73 -7.63
CA VAL A 269 2.72 -10.33 -7.55
C VAL A 269 1.65 -9.28 -7.88
N ARG A 270 0.54 -9.69 -8.53
CA ARG A 270 -0.61 -8.83 -8.87
C ARG A 270 -1.90 -9.23 -8.17
N HIS A 271 -1.91 -10.33 -7.40
CA HIS A 271 -3.12 -10.89 -6.81
C HIS A 271 -2.92 -11.17 -5.32
N ASN A 272 -3.68 -10.46 -4.48
CA ASN A 272 -3.82 -10.74 -3.07
C ASN A 272 -5.25 -11.25 -2.80
N PRO A 273 -5.44 -12.31 -1.97
CA PRO A 273 -6.77 -12.88 -1.74
C PRO A 273 -7.79 -11.91 -1.11
N GLU A 274 -7.29 -10.85 -0.47
CA GLU A 274 -8.07 -9.67 -0.12
C GLU A 274 -7.48 -8.43 -0.78
N PHE A 275 -8.32 -7.55 -1.34
CA PHE A 275 -7.84 -6.31 -1.92
C PHE A 275 -8.87 -5.20 -1.73
N THR A 276 -8.41 -3.95 -1.78
CA THR A 276 -9.31 -2.79 -1.71
C THR A 276 -9.83 -2.48 -3.10
N MET A 277 -11.14 -2.36 -3.23
CA MET A 277 -11.81 -1.92 -4.44
C MET A 277 -12.65 -0.70 -4.12
N MET A 278 -12.71 0.23 -5.06
CA MET A 278 -13.71 1.29 -5.07
C MET A 278 -14.78 0.90 -6.08
N GLU A 279 -16.04 0.85 -5.65
CA GLU A 279 -17.19 0.80 -6.54
C GLU A 279 -18.00 2.08 -6.40
N LEU A 280 -18.52 2.60 -7.51
CA LEU A 280 -19.37 3.79 -7.55
C LEU A 280 -20.55 3.57 -8.50
N TYR A 281 -21.69 4.16 -8.17
CA TYR A 281 -22.90 4.14 -9.00
C TYR A 281 -23.48 5.54 -9.10
N MET A 282 -23.81 5.95 -10.33
CA MET A 282 -24.45 7.21 -10.65
C MET A 282 -25.68 6.92 -11.52
N ALA A 283 -26.87 7.26 -11.04
CA ALA A 283 -28.10 7.17 -11.82
C ALA A 283 -28.10 8.19 -12.97
N TYR A 284 -28.83 7.86 -14.04
CA TYR A 284 -28.95 8.68 -15.26
C TYR A 284 -27.62 8.98 -15.98
N ALA A 285 -26.61 8.15 -15.75
CA ALA A 285 -25.32 8.20 -16.44
C ALA A 285 -25.11 6.89 -17.22
N ASP A 286 -24.32 6.97 -18.29
CA ASP A 286 -23.83 5.81 -19.01
C ASP A 286 -22.32 5.61 -18.80
N TYR A 287 -21.73 4.63 -19.48
CA TYR A 287 -20.32 4.31 -19.33
C TYR A 287 -19.38 5.43 -19.82
N LYS A 288 -19.84 6.34 -20.69
CA LYS A 288 -19.05 7.45 -21.21
C LYS A 288 -18.86 8.52 -20.14
N ASP A 289 -19.89 8.76 -19.33
CA ASP A 289 -19.78 9.61 -18.13
C ASP A 289 -18.75 9.02 -17.16
N LEU A 290 -18.71 7.69 -17.02
CA LEU A 290 -17.73 7.01 -16.17
C LEU A 290 -16.30 7.08 -16.74
N ILE A 291 -16.15 7.08 -18.06
CA ILE A 291 -14.86 7.32 -18.74
C ILE A 291 -14.33 8.72 -18.38
N GLU A 292 -15.16 9.76 -18.52
CA GLU A 292 -14.78 11.12 -18.18
C GLU A 292 -14.46 11.28 -16.69
N LEU A 293 -15.27 10.69 -15.81
CA LEU A 293 -15.04 10.69 -14.37
C LEU A 293 -13.70 10.02 -14.00
N THR A 294 -13.36 8.90 -14.66
CA THR A 294 -12.09 8.20 -14.45
C THR A 294 -10.90 9.04 -14.91
N GLU A 295 -10.95 9.60 -16.13
CA GLU A 295 -9.87 10.48 -16.63
C GLU A 295 -9.66 11.66 -15.67
N SER A 296 -10.75 12.29 -15.22
CA SER A 296 -10.72 13.39 -14.26
C SER A 296 -10.13 12.97 -12.92
N LEU A 297 -10.48 11.79 -12.41
CA LEU A 297 -9.97 11.26 -11.14
C LEU A 297 -8.45 11.09 -11.19
N PHE A 298 -7.92 10.36 -12.18
CA PHE A 298 -6.48 10.11 -12.27
C PHE A 298 -5.69 11.40 -12.48
N ARG A 299 -6.17 12.30 -13.35
CA ARG A 299 -5.53 13.60 -13.58
C ARG A 299 -5.48 14.44 -12.31
N THR A 300 -6.58 14.47 -11.55
CA THR A 300 -6.68 15.23 -10.29
C THR A 300 -5.72 14.66 -9.25
N LEU A 301 -5.75 13.35 -9.02
CA LEU A 301 -4.89 12.70 -8.03
C LEU A 301 -3.40 12.85 -8.36
N ALA A 302 -3.02 12.70 -9.63
CA ALA A 302 -1.63 12.90 -10.05
C ALA A 302 -1.18 14.34 -9.77
N GLN A 303 -1.99 15.33 -10.15
CA GLN A 303 -1.67 16.74 -9.95
C GLN A 303 -1.62 17.14 -8.47
N GLU A 304 -2.59 16.71 -7.66
CA GLU A 304 -2.69 17.11 -6.25
C GLU A 304 -1.66 16.42 -5.35
N ILE A 305 -1.34 15.14 -5.62
CA ILE A 305 -0.47 14.34 -4.75
C ILE A 305 0.99 14.38 -5.22
N LEU A 306 1.22 14.36 -6.54
CA LEU A 306 2.57 14.31 -7.12
C LEU A 306 3.02 15.64 -7.72
N GLY A 307 2.13 16.65 -7.79
CA GLY A 307 2.44 17.97 -8.33
C GLY A 307 2.52 18.04 -9.87
N LYS A 308 2.33 16.90 -10.56
CA LYS A 308 2.46 16.77 -12.02
C LYS A 308 1.56 15.67 -12.56
N THR A 309 1.18 15.78 -13.83
CA THR A 309 0.38 14.76 -14.52
C THR A 309 1.21 13.68 -15.22
N GLU A 310 2.51 13.91 -15.41
CA GLU A 310 3.47 12.93 -15.94
C GLU A 310 4.10 12.12 -14.80
N VAL A 311 3.79 10.83 -14.75
CA VAL A 311 4.18 9.93 -13.67
C VAL A 311 5.11 8.84 -14.21
N THR A 312 6.31 8.76 -13.66
CA THR A 312 7.26 7.69 -14.00
C THR A 312 6.83 6.39 -13.35
N TYR A 313 6.73 5.32 -14.14
CA TYR A 313 6.41 3.98 -13.71
C TYR A 313 7.33 2.97 -14.40
N GLY A 314 8.27 2.40 -13.64
CA GLY A 314 9.37 1.63 -14.21
C GLY A 314 10.15 2.47 -15.23
N ASP A 315 10.34 1.92 -16.43
CA ASP A 315 11.06 2.59 -17.52
C ASP A 315 10.18 3.52 -18.38
N VAL A 316 8.89 3.68 -18.02
CA VAL A 316 7.91 4.42 -18.84
C VAL A 316 7.38 5.64 -18.10
N THR A 317 7.02 6.68 -18.84
CA THR A 317 6.29 7.84 -18.31
C THR A 317 4.82 7.75 -18.72
N LEU A 318 3.93 7.67 -17.74
CA LEU A 318 2.48 7.70 -17.91
C LEU A 318 2.00 9.16 -17.89
N ASP A 319 1.22 9.57 -18.87
CA ASP A 319 0.70 10.94 -18.96
C ASP A 319 -0.80 10.98 -18.66
N PHE A 320 -1.16 11.37 -17.44
CA PHE A 320 -2.56 11.54 -17.02
C PHE A 320 -3.14 12.91 -17.44
N GLY A 321 -2.35 13.78 -18.05
CA GLY A 321 -2.77 15.08 -18.57
C GLY A 321 -3.52 14.94 -19.89
N LYS A 322 -3.18 13.91 -20.68
CA LYS A 322 -3.83 13.61 -21.97
C LYS A 322 -5.13 12.81 -21.80
N PRO A 323 -6.05 12.88 -22.77
CA PRO A 323 -7.15 11.92 -22.88
C PRO A 323 -6.60 10.50 -23.00
N PHE A 324 -7.26 9.54 -22.36
CA PHE A 324 -6.84 8.14 -22.39
C PHE A 324 -7.18 7.54 -23.75
N GLU A 325 -6.37 6.58 -24.22
CA GLU A 325 -6.66 5.88 -25.47
C GLU A 325 -7.96 5.08 -25.30
N LYS A 326 -8.77 4.99 -26.37
CA LYS A 326 -10.05 4.26 -26.36
C LYS A 326 -10.02 3.28 -27.52
N LEU A 327 -10.05 2.00 -27.19
CA LEU A 327 -10.14 0.92 -28.17
C LEU A 327 -11.33 0.04 -27.82
N THR A 328 -12.02 -0.48 -28.83
CA THR A 328 -12.85 -1.67 -28.65
C THR A 328 -11.96 -2.88 -28.44
N MET A 329 -12.47 -3.93 -27.81
CA MET A 329 -11.76 -5.21 -27.70
C MET A 329 -11.27 -5.73 -29.07
N ARG A 330 -12.07 -5.52 -30.12
CA ARG A 330 -11.74 -5.88 -31.50
C ARG A 330 -10.57 -5.09 -32.06
N GLU A 331 -10.61 -3.78 -31.91
CA GLU A 331 -9.52 -2.91 -32.35
C GLU A 331 -8.22 -3.24 -31.63
N ALA A 332 -8.28 -3.55 -30.33
CA ALA A 332 -7.12 -3.97 -29.55
C ALA A 332 -6.52 -5.28 -30.09
N ILE A 333 -7.33 -6.32 -30.32
CA ILE A 333 -6.85 -7.58 -30.92
C ILE A 333 -6.23 -7.30 -32.29
N LYS A 334 -6.89 -6.51 -33.15
CA LYS A 334 -6.38 -6.22 -34.50
C LYS A 334 -5.09 -5.39 -34.47
N LYS A 335 -4.94 -4.48 -33.52
CA LYS A 335 -3.75 -3.63 -33.36
C LYS A 335 -2.52 -4.44 -32.95
N TYR A 336 -2.67 -5.38 -32.03
CA TYR A 336 -1.55 -6.17 -31.48
C TYR A 336 -1.38 -7.55 -32.13
N ARG A 337 -2.35 -8.00 -32.92
CA ARG A 337 -2.23 -9.18 -33.80
C ARG A 337 -2.78 -8.88 -35.21
N PRO A 338 -2.06 -8.09 -36.03
CA PRO A 338 -2.54 -7.57 -37.30
C PRO A 338 -2.94 -8.62 -38.33
N GLU A 339 -2.39 -9.83 -38.24
CA GLU A 339 -2.70 -10.96 -39.13
C GLU A 339 -4.05 -11.62 -38.83
N THR A 340 -4.71 -11.29 -37.72
CA THR A 340 -6.03 -11.84 -37.37
C THR A 340 -7.09 -11.39 -38.37
N ASP A 341 -7.80 -12.32 -38.98
CA ASP A 341 -9.06 -12.00 -39.67
C ASP A 341 -10.14 -11.74 -38.62
N MET A 342 -10.74 -10.56 -38.65
CA MET A 342 -11.75 -10.16 -37.67
C MET A 342 -13.06 -10.92 -37.84
N ALA A 343 -13.31 -11.49 -39.03
CA ALA A 343 -14.44 -12.38 -39.28
C ALA A 343 -14.34 -13.68 -38.47
N ASP A 344 -13.12 -14.17 -38.22
CA ASP A 344 -12.89 -15.39 -37.43
C ASP A 344 -13.32 -15.22 -35.97
N LEU A 345 -13.28 -13.99 -35.45
CA LEU A 345 -13.80 -13.71 -34.11
C LEU A 345 -15.33 -13.77 -34.05
N ASP A 346 -16.05 -13.81 -35.18
CA ASP A 346 -17.51 -13.95 -35.25
C ASP A 346 -18.02 -15.39 -35.34
N ASN A 347 -17.12 -16.36 -35.54
CA ASN A 347 -17.46 -17.78 -35.60
C ASN A 347 -16.78 -18.57 -34.47
N PHE A 348 -17.51 -19.55 -33.93
CA PHE A 348 -17.07 -20.34 -32.78
C PHE A 348 -15.82 -21.17 -33.07
N ASP A 349 -15.82 -21.92 -34.17
CA ASP A 349 -14.75 -22.85 -34.50
C ASP A 349 -13.47 -22.11 -34.87
N SER A 350 -13.59 -21.00 -35.62
CA SER A 350 -12.46 -20.15 -35.97
C SER A 350 -11.89 -19.40 -34.76
N ALA A 351 -12.73 -18.84 -33.88
CA ALA A 351 -12.25 -18.20 -32.65
C ALA A 351 -11.56 -19.20 -31.71
N LYS A 352 -12.11 -20.41 -31.61
CA LYS A 352 -11.47 -21.51 -30.87
C LYS A 352 -10.10 -21.86 -31.47
N ALA A 353 -10.02 -22.00 -32.79
CA ALA A 353 -8.75 -22.29 -33.47
C ALA A 353 -7.71 -21.19 -33.26
N ILE A 354 -8.10 -19.92 -33.26
CA ILE A 354 -7.21 -18.80 -32.91
C ILE A 354 -6.71 -18.96 -31.47
N ALA A 355 -7.61 -19.18 -30.50
CA ALA A 355 -7.24 -19.32 -29.10
C ALA A 355 -6.26 -20.48 -28.87
N GLU A 356 -6.50 -21.65 -29.48
CA GLU A 356 -5.59 -22.80 -29.41
C GLU A 356 -4.23 -22.49 -30.07
N SER A 357 -4.21 -21.74 -31.18
CA SER A 357 -2.97 -21.39 -31.89
C SER A 357 -2.04 -20.47 -31.08
N ILE A 358 -2.59 -19.70 -30.14
CA ILE A 358 -1.84 -18.80 -29.24
C ILE A 358 -1.67 -19.39 -27.83
N GLY A 359 -1.95 -20.68 -27.64
CA GLY A 359 -1.66 -21.39 -26.40
C GLY A 359 -2.70 -21.24 -25.28
N ILE A 360 -3.89 -20.71 -25.56
CA ILE A 360 -4.96 -20.59 -24.56
C ILE A 360 -5.58 -21.96 -24.29
N HIS A 361 -5.70 -22.33 -23.01
CA HIS A 361 -6.39 -23.55 -22.62
C HIS A 361 -7.91 -23.41 -22.82
N VAL A 362 -8.48 -24.29 -23.64
CA VAL A 362 -9.89 -24.25 -23.99
C VAL A 362 -10.73 -25.14 -23.08
N GLU A 363 -11.66 -24.53 -22.36
CA GLU A 363 -12.66 -25.26 -21.57
C GLU A 363 -13.87 -25.67 -22.41
N LYS A 364 -14.36 -26.89 -22.21
CA LYS A 364 -15.50 -27.44 -22.97
C LYS A 364 -16.80 -26.65 -22.81
N SER A 365 -16.92 -25.87 -21.74
CA SER A 365 -18.10 -25.06 -21.40
C SER A 365 -18.11 -23.68 -22.05
N TRP A 366 -17.03 -23.28 -22.72
CA TRP A 366 -16.93 -21.94 -23.30
C TRP A 366 -17.80 -21.78 -24.53
N GLY A 367 -18.52 -20.66 -24.59
CA GLY A 367 -19.13 -20.14 -25.81
C GLY A 367 -18.17 -19.23 -26.57
N LEU A 368 -18.63 -18.67 -27.71
CA LEU A 368 -17.86 -17.73 -28.53
C LEU A 368 -17.32 -16.52 -27.75
N GLY A 369 -18.03 -16.11 -26.70
CA GLY A 369 -17.65 -14.96 -25.92
C GLY A 369 -16.31 -15.13 -25.18
N PRO A 370 -16.23 -16.06 -24.21
CA PRO A 370 -14.98 -16.38 -23.53
C PRO A 370 -13.75 -16.42 -24.43
N TYR A 371 -13.81 -17.07 -25.60
CA TYR A 371 -12.68 -17.05 -26.55
C TYR A 371 -12.23 -15.64 -26.95
N ARG A 372 -13.15 -14.73 -27.29
CA ARG A 372 -12.77 -13.35 -27.65
C ARG A 372 -12.09 -12.61 -26.51
N TYR A 373 -12.57 -12.81 -25.29
CA TYR A 373 -12.00 -12.16 -24.11
C TYR A 373 -10.61 -12.71 -23.81
N GLU A 374 -10.44 -14.03 -23.82
CA GLU A 374 -9.15 -14.68 -23.56
C GLU A 374 -8.13 -14.38 -24.66
N ILE A 375 -8.56 -14.35 -25.93
CA ILE A 375 -7.72 -13.87 -27.04
C ILE A 375 -7.28 -12.43 -26.80
N PHE A 376 -8.19 -11.55 -26.36
CA PHE A 376 -7.84 -10.17 -26.03
C PHE A 376 -6.82 -10.09 -24.88
N GLU A 377 -7.04 -10.82 -23.77
CA GLU A 377 -6.12 -10.80 -22.63
C GLU A 377 -4.72 -11.25 -23.06
N GLU A 378 -4.62 -12.36 -23.80
CA GLU A 378 -3.33 -12.89 -24.26
C GLU A 378 -2.64 -11.97 -25.29
N VAL A 379 -3.39 -11.40 -26.24
CA VAL A 379 -2.84 -10.65 -27.37
C VAL A 379 -2.54 -9.19 -27.02
N ALA A 380 -3.43 -8.52 -26.29
CA ALA A 380 -3.40 -7.07 -26.19
C ALA A 380 -3.01 -6.56 -24.79
N GLU A 381 -3.39 -7.26 -23.71
CA GLU A 381 -3.28 -6.73 -22.34
C GLU A 381 -1.87 -6.25 -21.99
N ALA A 382 -0.85 -7.07 -22.30
CA ALA A 382 0.54 -6.76 -21.96
C ALA A 382 1.08 -5.50 -22.67
N HIS A 383 0.45 -5.07 -23.76
CA HIS A 383 0.87 -3.90 -24.54
C HIS A 383 0.13 -2.61 -24.16
N LEU A 384 -0.90 -2.68 -23.30
CA LEU A 384 -1.67 -1.52 -22.84
C LEU A 384 -0.92 -0.79 -21.70
N ILE A 385 0.19 -0.13 -22.06
CA ILE A 385 1.05 0.56 -21.09
C ILE A 385 0.53 1.95 -20.73
N GLN A 386 0.18 2.76 -21.74
CA GLN A 386 -0.48 4.05 -21.49
C GLN A 386 -1.91 3.82 -21.00
N PRO A 387 -2.51 4.77 -20.26
CA PRO A 387 -3.89 4.66 -19.83
C PRO A 387 -4.83 4.46 -21.03
N THR A 388 -5.45 3.27 -21.09
CA THR A 388 -6.32 2.85 -22.20
C THR A 388 -7.62 2.25 -21.66
N PHE A 389 -8.74 2.68 -22.24
CA PHE A 389 -10.04 2.09 -22.03
C PHE A 389 -10.33 1.03 -23.10
N ILE A 390 -10.73 -0.16 -22.66
CA ILE A 390 -11.25 -1.21 -23.53
C ILE A 390 -12.77 -1.24 -23.43
N THR A 391 -13.43 -1.08 -24.58
CA THR A 391 -14.89 -0.94 -24.72
C THR A 391 -15.50 -2.05 -25.58
N ASP A 392 -16.84 -2.05 -25.68
CA ASP A 392 -17.65 -3.04 -26.41
C ASP A 392 -17.45 -4.50 -25.93
N ILE A 393 -17.34 -4.65 -24.60
CA ILE A 393 -17.33 -5.96 -23.95
C ILE A 393 -18.77 -6.45 -23.86
N ARG A 394 -19.15 -7.42 -24.70
CA ARG A 394 -20.54 -7.92 -24.72
C ARG A 394 -20.89 -8.66 -23.42
N GLN A 395 -21.98 -8.27 -22.78
CA GLN A 395 -22.36 -8.69 -21.42
C GLN A 395 -22.79 -10.17 -21.26
N LYS A 396 -23.08 -10.90 -22.35
CA LYS A 396 -23.40 -12.35 -22.29
C LYS A 396 -22.27 -13.19 -21.64
N PHE A 397 -21.09 -12.59 -21.46
CA PHE A 397 -19.84 -13.22 -21.04
C PHE A 397 -19.73 -13.34 -19.51
N LEU A 398 -20.29 -12.41 -18.72
CA LEU A 398 -20.21 -12.46 -17.25
C LEU A 398 -21.22 -13.42 -16.59
N ARG A 399 -22.24 -13.88 -17.33
CA ARG A 399 -23.33 -14.69 -16.77
C ARG A 399 -22.95 -16.16 -16.52
N TRP A 400 -21.85 -16.65 -17.09
CA TRP A 400 -21.58 -18.09 -17.23
C TRP A 400 -20.56 -18.68 -16.24
N ARG A 401 -20.03 -17.91 -15.29
CA ARG A 401 -19.21 -18.47 -14.18
C ARG A 401 -20.03 -18.96 -12.98
N VAL A 402 -21.36 -18.92 -13.06
CA VAL A 402 -22.26 -19.54 -12.07
C VAL A 402 -22.97 -20.73 -12.73
N VAL A 403 -22.35 -21.90 -12.64
CA VAL A 403 -23.07 -23.18 -12.77
C VAL A 403 -23.01 -23.89 -11.43
N THR A 404 -23.98 -23.58 -10.58
CA THR A 404 -24.64 -24.57 -9.73
C THR A 404 -26.10 -24.16 -9.59
N THR A 405 -26.96 -24.92 -10.27
CA THR A 405 -28.39 -25.16 -10.01
C THR A 405 -29.13 -24.23 -9.05
N LEU A 406 -30.07 -23.42 -9.57
CA LEU A 406 -31.48 -23.43 -9.14
C LEU A 406 -32.36 -22.53 -10.06
N THR A 407 -33.37 -23.21 -10.61
CA THR A 407 -34.70 -22.79 -11.08
C THR A 407 -34.99 -21.35 -11.56
N ARG A 408 -35.55 -21.31 -12.78
CA ARG A 408 -36.27 -20.21 -13.46
C ARG A 408 -37.04 -19.27 -12.50
N LYS A 409 -36.80 -17.96 -12.62
CA LYS A 409 -37.83 -16.93 -12.82
C LYS A 409 -37.21 -15.60 -13.24
N SER A 410 -37.73 -15.07 -14.34
CA SER A 410 -37.71 -13.68 -14.84
C SER A 410 -36.75 -12.70 -14.14
N GLN A 411 -35.73 -12.23 -14.86
CA GLN A 411 -35.12 -10.93 -14.58
C GLN A 411 -34.55 -10.33 -15.86
N THR A 412 -35.04 -9.12 -16.12
CA THR A 412 -34.89 -8.26 -17.28
C THR A 412 -33.42 -7.94 -17.56
N ALA A 413 -33.00 -8.07 -18.81
CA ALA A 413 -31.65 -7.73 -19.24
C ALA A 413 -31.49 -6.20 -19.27
N LEU A 414 -30.76 -5.65 -18.31
CA LEU A 414 -30.23 -4.28 -18.40
C LEU A 414 -28.82 -4.36 -19.00
N SER A 415 -28.70 -3.85 -20.23
CA SER A 415 -27.44 -3.71 -20.95
C SER A 415 -26.55 -2.70 -20.24
N SER A 416 -25.42 -3.14 -19.71
CA SER A 416 -24.35 -2.24 -19.27
C SER A 416 -23.06 -2.63 -19.99
N SER A 417 -22.58 -1.73 -20.85
CA SER A 417 -21.26 -1.79 -21.49
C SER A 417 -20.19 -1.70 -20.39
N LEU A 418 -19.39 -2.75 -20.23
CA LEU A 418 -18.28 -2.75 -19.29
C LEU A 418 -17.11 -1.98 -19.92
N VAL A 419 -16.53 -1.06 -19.14
CA VAL A 419 -15.29 -0.37 -19.48
C VAL A 419 -14.23 -0.88 -18.51
N VAL A 420 -13.18 -1.49 -19.03
CA VAL A 420 -12.02 -1.87 -18.22
C VAL A 420 -10.97 -0.78 -18.35
N VAL A 421 -10.67 -0.12 -17.24
CA VAL A 421 -9.47 0.72 -17.08
C VAL A 421 -8.42 -0.17 -16.46
N LYS A 422 -7.51 -0.70 -17.27
CA LYS A 422 -6.25 -1.24 -16.73
C LYS A 422 -5.27 -0.07 -16.69
N SER A 423 -5.37 0.77 -15.67
CA SER A 423 -4.22 1.55 -15.22
C SER A 423 -3.31 0.58 -14.48
N VAL A 424 -2.01 0.64 -14.70
CA VAL A 424 -1.04 -0.22 -14.02
C VAL A 424 -1.29 -0.22 -12.49
N THR A 425 -1.95 -1.26 -12.00
CA THR A 425 -2.17 -1.50 -10.57
C THR A 425 -0.88 -2.02 -9.97
N ALA A 426 0.03 -1.08 -9.71
CA ALA A 426 1.18 -1.27 -8.83
C ALA A 426 1.52 0.05 -8.10
N LEU A 427 0.54 0.91 -7.82
CA LEU A 427 0.72 2.09 -6.97
C LEU A 427 0.89 1.76 -5.47
N ALA A 428 1.24 0.51 -5.14
CA ALA A 428 1.67 0.11 -3.80
C ALA A 428 2.37 -1.27 -3.85
N SER A 429 3.56 -1.33 -4.44
CA SER A 429 4.52 -2.42 -4.19
C SER A 429 5.84 -1.84 -3.73
#